data_AF-A0A0Q4U3R7-F1
#
_entry.id   AF-A0A0Q4U3R7-F1
#
_cell.length_a   1.000
_cell.length_b   1.000
_cell.length_c   1.000
_cell.angle_alpha   90.00
_cell.angle_beta   90.00
_cell.angle_gamma   90.00
#
_symmetry.space_group_name_H-M   'P 1'
#
loop_
_entity.id
_entity.type
_entity.pdbx_description
1 polymer ?
#
loop_
_entity_poly.entity_id
_entity_poly.type
_entity_poly.pdbx_seq_one_letter_code
_entity_poly.pdbx_strand_id
1 'polypeptide(L)'
;MRKLNAGHYEVAQALKPRFAMEEWPSNTTARDNAAAGGTSSYTKQWVDGGNRAVSGSPVSFHAGLLPSTLAMGAPILAYSATVNSAALPGAEQTIIDQILTPAINAGKYVLVGTMLPWAASGTGLDTPANVASRMRINTALRAWAASVGPTKALLLDWDIPFPLDGSNYASSDNFYDTLHPNSLGAARLSLYLNSRLDLILPSDNQLLTRTAPNKQPNPTFTGTTGTAAGTVSGQVPSGYRLINASGTVSTAVASLEANAATGGQSLVITVQPVSGSIAEEGFNFTYGTAGTIPVSDMAGQYVATYFEVEVPASPYVGVPTAYLYDAGSTMEARALDLDTTYGNSSKSDGSAKTFWVATDPVLVGASSTGPNVTLRLRLRGAEAFAAGAAPITIKIKRVWTGVVGDPKPRWNAS
;
A
#
# COMPACT_ATOMS: atom_id res chain seq x y z
N MET A 1 3.75 17.71 -11.78
CA MET A 1 3.17 16.35 -11.81
C MET A 1 3.32 15.73 -10.43
N ARG A 2 2.25 15.73 -9.62
CA ARG A 2 2.25 15.19 -8.25
C ARG A 2 1.65 13.78 -8.29
N LYS A 3 2.45 12.78 -7.95
CA LYS A 3 2.01 11.40 -7.74
C LYS A 3 1.90 11.20 -6.23
N LEU A 4 0.68 11.12 -5.71
CA LEU A 4 0.36 10.79 -4.32
C LEU A 4 -0.71 9.70 -4.40
N ASN A 5 -0.57 8.61 -3.63
CA ASN A 5 -1.68 7.78 -3.11
C ASN A 5 -1.26 6.40 -2.54
N ALA A 6 0.00 5.97 -2.66
CA ALA A 6 0.42 4.65 -2.14
C ALA A 6 0.20 4.55 -0.61
N GLY A 7 0.64 5.58 0.11
CA GLY A 7 0.85 5.60 1.54
C GLY A 7 -0.16 5.11 2.58
N HIS A 8 -1.45 5.17 2.30
CA HIS A 8 -2.46 5.12 3.37
C HIS A 8 -3.38 3.90 3.29
N TYR A 9 -3.47 3.31 2.10
CA TYR A 9 -3.96 1.94 1.94
C TYR A 9 -3.07 0.93 2.69
N GLU A 10 -1.80 1.29 2.77
CA GLU A 10 -0.70 0.55 3.39
C GLU A 10 -0.76 0.57 4.91
N VAL A 11 -1.17 1.70 5.53
CA VAL A 11 -1.45 1.78 6.98
C VAL A 11 -2.64 0.90 7.36
N ALA A 12 -3.65 0.81 6.49
CA ALA A 12 -4.77 -0.07 6.74
C ALA A 12 -4.37 -1.54 6.55
N GLN A 13 -3.61 -1.89 5.50
CA GLN A 13 -3.07 -3.25 5.32
C GLN A 13 -2.14 -3.66 6.46
N ALA A 14 -1.34 -2.72 6.95
CA ALA A 14 -0.54 -2.95 8.14
C ALA A 14 -1.40 -3.39 9.31
N LEU A 15 -2.52 -2.73 9.57
CA LEU A 15 -3.44 -3.11 10.65
C LEU A 15 -4.10 -4.48 10.42
N LYS A 16 -4.23 -4.95 9.17
CA LYS A 16 -4.80 -6.26 8.79
C LYS A 16 -4.21 -6.78 7.46
N PRO A 17 -3.15 -7.62 7.48
CA PRO A 17 -2.36 -7.97 6.31
C PRO A 17 -2.98 -9.09 5.47
N ARG A 18 -4.08 -8.77 4.79
CA ARG A 18 -4.89 -9.77 4.09
C ARG A 18 -4.54 -9.93 2.60
N PHE A 19 -3.82 -8.99 2.01
CA PHE A 19 -3.59 -8.95 0.56
C PHE A 19 -2.11 -8.68 0.25
N ALA A 20 -1.64 -9.22 -0.87
CA ALA A 20 -0.47 -8.67 -1.53
C ALA A 20 -0.88 -7.35 -2.20
N MET A 21 -0.20 -6.26 -1.88
CA MET A 21 -0.21 -5.10 -2.77
C MET A 21 0.66 -5.42 -3.97
N GLU A 22 0.14 -5.08 -5.13
CA GLU A 22 0.97 -4.84 -6.30
C GLU A 22 1.06 -3.31 -6.38
N GLU A 23 2.16 -2.74 -5.90
CA GLU A 23 2.55 -1.39 -6.24
C GLU A 23 2.70 -1.31 -7.77
N TRP A 24 2.44 -0.10 -8.25
CA TRP A 24 2.63 0.29 -9.63
C TRP A 24 3.99 -0.21 -10.15
N PRO A 25 4.09 -0.76 -11.37
CA PRO A 25 5.39 -0.94 -11.97
C PRO A 25 6.10 0.42 -12.03
N SER A 26 7.23 0.51 -11.34
CA SER A 26 8.13 1.65 -11.42
C SER A 26 8.77 1.59 -12.82
N ASN A 27 8.14 2.27 -13.79
CA ASN A 27 8.60 2.46 -15.17
C ASN A 27 8.72 1.14 -16.01
N THR A 28 7.91 0.93 -17.05
CA THR A 28 8.35 1.23 -18.43
C THR A 28 7.23 1.15 -19.49
N THR A 29 5.97 0.89 -19.10
CA THR A 29 4.86 0.65 -20.05
C THR A 29 3.62 1.47 -19.68
N ALA A 30 3.78 2.80 -19.59
CA ALA A 30 2.62 3.66 -19.80
C ALA A 30 2.19 3.49 -21.26
N ARG A 31 1.00 2.93 -21.53
CA ARG A 31 0.39 3.12 -22.84
C ARG A 31 -0.13 4.55 -22.90
N ASP A 32 0.45 5.33 -23.81
CA ASP A 32 -0.17 6.54 -24.31
C ASP A 32 -1.43 6.14 -25.08
N ASN A 33 -2.61 6.31 -24.48
CA ASN A 33 -3.90 5.97 -25.09
C ASN A 33 -4.36 6.96 -26.18
N ALA A 34 -3.43 7.68 -26.82
CA ALA A 34 -3.74 8.58 -27.93
C ALA A 34 -4.46 7.87 -29.10
N ALA A 35 -4.30 6.54 -29.23
CA ALA A 35 -4.93 5.75 -30.28
C ALA A 35 -6.42 5.42 -30.05
N ALA A 36 -7.00 5.68 -28.87
CA ALA A 36 -8.39 5.35 -28.54
C ALA A 36 -9.38 6.53 -28.64
N GLY A 37 -9.02 7.61 -29.35
CA GLY A 37 -9.91 8.75 -29.59
C GLY A 37 -10.15 9.66 -28.37
N GLY A 38 -9.40 9.49 -27.28
CA GLY A 38 -9.43 10.38 -26.13
C GLY A 38 -8.60 11.64 -26.36
N THR A 39 -9.17 12.81 -26.10
CA THR A 39 -8.42 14.08 -26.04
C THR A 39 -7.23 13.97 -25.06
N SER A 40 -6.15 14.69 -25.35
CA SER A 40 -4.78 14.56 -24.80
C SER A 40 -4.60 14.65 -23.27
N SER A 41 -5.65 14.74 -22.48
CA SER A 41 -5.64 14.78 -21.01
C SER A 41 -5.76 13.41 -20.33
N TYR A 42 -6.07 12.33 -21.06
CA TYR A 42 -6.28 10.97 -20.52
C TYR A 42 -5.12 9.99 -20.78
N THR A 43 -3.89 10.49 -20.81
CA THR A 43 -2.79 9.87 -21.56
C THR A 43 -2.01 8.75 -20.88
N LYS A 44 -2.34 8.28 -19.67
CA LYS A 44 -1.58 7.19 -19.04
C LYS A 44 -2.47 6.06 -18.54
N GLN A 45 -2.60 5.01 -19.34
CA GLN A 45 -3.06 3.71 -18.88
C GLN A 45 -1.82 2.86 -18.55
N TRP A 46 -1.75 2.40 -17.32
CA TRP A 46 -0.78 1.38 -16.93
C TRP A 46 -1.42 0.05 -17.28
N VAL A 47 -0.79 -0.66 -18.22
CA VAL A 47 -1.32 -1.93 -18.74
C VAL A 47 -0.96 -3.12 -17.87
N ASP A 48 -0.01 -2.94 -16.94
CA ASP A 48 0.53 -3.97 -16.06
C ASP A 48 0.11 -3.70 -14.59
N GLY A 49 -0.35 -4.74 -13.89
CA GLY A 49 -0.80 -4.67 -12.48
C GLY A 49 -2.32 -4.72 -12.27
N GLY A 50 -2.76 -5.02 -11.03
CA GLY A 50 -4.17 -5.09 -10.64
C GLY A 50 -4.99 -3.78 -10.70
N ASN A 51 -4.35 -2.61 -10.83
CA ASN A 51 -5.00 -1.31 -10.81
C ASN A 51 -5.34 -0.80 -12.23
N ARG A 52 -6.63 -0.57 -12.49
CA ARG A 52 -7.14 -0.08 -13.79
C ARG A 52 -7.69 1.35 -13.71
N ALA A 53 -7.42 2.09 -12.63
CA ALA A 53 -7.87 3.46 -12.46
C ALA A 53 -7.14 4.40 -13.44
N VAL A 54 -7.91 5.25 -14.14
CA VAL A 54 -7.38 6.26 -15.06
C VAL A 54 -7.79 7.65 -14.58
N SER A 55 -6.80 8.52 -14.41
CA SER A 55 -7.03 9.88 -13.92
C SER A 55 -7.99 10.65 -14.84
N GLY A 56 -8.92 11.40 -14.25
CA GLY A 56 -9.89 12.22 -14.97
C GLY A 56 -10.99 11.45 -15.73
N SER A 57 -10.94 10.12 -15.77
CA SER A 57 -11.80 9.35 -16.66
C SER A 57 -13.28 9.30 -16.20
N PRO A 58 -14.25 9.51 -17.11
CA PRO A 58 -15.67 9.37 -16.83
C PRO A 58 -16.14 7.90 -16.92
N VAL A 59 -17.36 7.64 -16.47
CA VAL A 59 -17.96 6.29 -16.45
C VAL A 59 -17.98 5.61 -17.82
N SER A 60 -18.18 6.36 -18.91
CA SER A 60 -18.17 5.80 -20.27
C SER A 60 -16.82 5.17 -20.64
N PHE A 61 -15.72 5.77 -20.18
CA PHE A 61 -14.39 5.21 -20.35
C PHE A 61 -14.21 3.95 -19.50
N HIS A 62 -14.73 3.94 -18.28
CA HIS A 62 -14.65 2.77 -17.38
C HIS A 62 -15.40 1.57 -17.96
N ALA A 63 -16.59 1.80 -18.53
CA ALA A 63 -17.35 0.78 -19.23
C ALA A 63 -16.57 0.19 -20.42
N GLY A 64 -15.89 1.05 -21.20
CA GLY A 64 -15.01 0.61 -22.29
C GLY A 64 -13.80 -0.22 -21.82
N LEU A 65 -13.30 0.00 -20.60
CA LEU A 65 -12.20 -0.77 -20.02
C LEU A 65 -12.62 -2.14 -19.48
N LEU A 66 -13.89 -2.32 -19.13
CA LEU A 66 -14.37 -3.51 -18.41
C LEU A 66 -13.97 -4.84 -19.07
N PRO A 67 -14.10 -5.05 -20.40
CA PRO A 67 -13.73 -6.32 -21.02
C PRO A 67 -12.27 -6.70 -20.74
N SER A 68 -11.36 -5.74 -20.84
CA SER A 68 -9.93 -5.95 -20.58
C SER A 68 -9.64 -6.20 -19.10
N THR A 69 -10.42 -5.61 -18.20
CA THR A 69 -10.30 -5.81 -16.74
C THR A 69 -10.84 -7.18 -16.33
N LEU A 70 -11.94 -7.65 -16.93
CA LEU A 70 -12.48 -8.97 -16.65
C LEU A 70 -11.54 -10.09 -17.12
N ALA A 71 -10.85 -9.87 -18.24
CA ALA A 71 -9.85 -10.78 -18.80
C ALA A 71 -8.64 -11.03 -17.85
N MET A 72 -8.39 -10.15 -16.88
CA MET A 72 -7.34 -10.34 -15.87
C MET A 72 -7.63 -11.50 -14.89
N GLY A 73 -8.86 -12.02 -14.87
CA GLY A 73 -9.19 -13.20 -14.07
C GLY A 73 -9.30 -12.97 -12.56
N ALA A 74 -9.11 -11.74 -12.06
CA ALA A 74 -9.27 -11.42 -10.64
C ALA A 74 -10.68 -11.84 -10.12
N PRO A 75 -10.81 -12.44 -8.93
CA PRO A 75 -12.09 -12.92 -8.41
C PRO A 75 -12.98 -11.79 -7.87
N ILE A 76 -12.37 -10.69 -7.42
CA ILE A 76 -13.05 -9.51 -6.90
C ILE A 76 -12.80 -8.34 -7.85
N LEU A 77 -13.87 -7.65 -8.25
CA LEU A 77 -13.79 -6.36 -8.92
C LEU A 77 -14.14 -5.26 -7.90
N ALA A 78 -13.19 -4.38 -7.60
CA ALA A 78 -13.46 -3.16 -6.86
C ALA A 78 -13.70 -2.01 -7.83
N TYR A 79 -14.88 -1.39 -7.73
CA TYR A 79 -15.26 -0.25 -8.56
C TYR A 79 -15.73 0.89 -7.65
N SER A 80 -15.17 2.08 -7.81
CA SER A 80 -15.68 3.29 -7.13
C SER A 80 -16.26 4.24 -8.16
N ALA A 81 -17.45 4.79 -7.88
CA ALA A 81 -18.08 5.74 -8.80
C ALA A 81 -17.20 6.99 -8.99
N THR A 82 -16.98 7.35 -10.25
CA THR A 82 -16.09 8.46 -10.64
C THR A 82 -16.73 9.82 -10.44
N VAL A 83 -16.02 10.69 -9.73
CA VAL A 83 -16.36 12.11 -9.55
C VAL A 83 -16.44 12.86 -10.89
N ASN A 84 -15.73 12.41 -11.92
CA ASN A 84 -15.75 13.00 -13.27
C ASN A 84 -17.06 12.71 -14.04
N SER A 85 -18.00 12.00 -13.43
CA SER A 85 -19.35 11.77 -13.98
C SER A 85 -20.44 12.45 -13.16
N ALA A 86 -20.09 13.28 -12.17
CA ALA A 86 -21.07 14.03 -11.39
C ALA A 86 -21.95 14.96 -12.25
N ALA A 87 -21.41 15.47 -13.36
CA ALA A 87 -22.16 16.32 -14.30
C ALA A 87 -22.91 15.54 -15.40
N LEU A 88 -22.78 14.21 -15.45
CA LEU A 88 -23.36 13.39 -16.52
C LEU A 88 -24.74 12.85 -16.10
N PRO A 89 -25.82 13.19 -16.83
CA PRO A 89 -27.14 12.60 -16.58
C PRO A 89 -27.12 11.08 -16.76
N GLY A 90 -27.74 10.33 -15.84
CA GLY A 90 -27.85 8.87 -15.94
C GLY A 90 -26.55 8.11 -15.72
N ALA A 91 -25.52 8.74 -15.15
CA ALA A 91 -24.27 8.08 -14.81
C ALA A 91 -24.51 6.85 -13.91
N GLU A 92 -25.44 6.93 -12.97
CA GLU A 92 -25.86 5.83 -12.10
C GLU A 92 -26.31 4.59 -12.87
N GLN A 93 -27.11 4.77 -13.92
CA GLN A 93 -27.62 3.68 -14.74
C GLN A 93 -26.49 3.07 -15.58
N THR A 94 -25.62 3.93 -16.13
CA THR A 94 -24.44 3.46 -16.89
C THR A 94 -23.52 2.61 -16.01
N ILE A 95 -23.27 3.03 -14.77
CA ILE A 95 -22.48 2.25 -13.81
C ILE A 95 -23.12 0.88 -13.59
N ILE A 96 -24.42 0.85 -13.30
CA ILE A 96 -25.13 -0.38 -12.96
C ILE A 96 -25.20 -1.34 -14.16
N ASP A 97 -25.60 -0.86 -15.33
CA ASP A 97 -25.90 -1.70 -16.48
C ASP A 97 -24.67 -2.11 -17.28
N GLN A 98 -23.65 -1.23 -17.34
CA GLN A 98 -22.48 -1.44 -18.19
C GLN A 98 -21.24 -1.86 -17.42
N ILE A 99 -21.24 -1.74 -16.08
CA ILE A 99 -20.07 -2.09 -15.26
C ILE A 99 -20.43 -3.16 -14.24
N LEU A 100 -21.33 -2.85 -13.31
CA LEU A 100 -21.56 -3.71 -12.15
C LEU A 100 -22.31 -5.00 -12.50
N THR A 101 -23.38 -4.90 -13.29
CA THR A 101 -24.17 -6.05 -13.72
C THR A 101 -23.35 -6.99 -14.64
N PRO A 102 -22.62 -6.49 -15.65
CA PRO A 102 -21.76 -7.35 -16.46
C PRO A 102 -20.63 -8.01 -15.66
N ALA A 103 -20.07 -7.33 -14.64
CA ALA A 103 -19.06 -7.93 -13.77
C ALA A 103 -19.62 -9.11 -12.94
N ILE A 104 -20.81 -8.96 -12.36
CA ILE A 104 -21.51 -10.07 -11.67
C ILE A 104 -21.79 -11.22 -12.66
N ASN A 105 -22.26 -10.91 -13.86
CA ASN A 105 -22.55 -11.92 -14.89
C ASN A 105 -21.29 -12.66 -15.35
N ALA A 106 -20.12 -12.02 -15.30
CA ALA A 106 -18.82 -12.62 -15.51
C ALA A 106 -18.29 -13.41 -14.30
N GLY A 107 -19.11 -13.63 -13.27
CA GLY A 107 -18.78 -14.41 -12.09
C GLY A 107 -17.90 -13.68 -11.07
N LYS A 108 -17.79 -12.35 -11.15
CA LYS A 108 -16.99 -11.57 -10.20
C LYS A 108 -17.80 -11.25 -8.94
N TYR A 109 -17.12 -11.27 -7.80
CA TYR A 109 -17.64 -10.61 -6.60
C TYR A 109 -17.36 -9.10 -6.70
N VAL A 110 -18.37 -8.26 -6.49
CA VAL A 110 -18.25 -6.82 -6.72
C VAL A 110 -18.14 -6.04 -5.41
N LEU A 111 -17.05 -5.30 -5.22
CA LEU A 111 -16.96 -4.26 -4.21
C LEU A 111 -17.35 -2.94 -4.85
N VAL A 112 -18.55 -2.44 -4.55
CA VAL A 112 -19.08 -1.20 -5.13
C VAL A 112 -18.90 -0.04 -4.17
N GLY A 113 -18.06 0.92 -4.56
CA GLY A 113 -17.82 2.18 -3.89
C GLY A 113 -18.79 3.26 -4.35
N THR A 114 -19.37 3.97 -3.40
CA THR A 114 -20.08 5.22 -3.68
C THR A 114 -19.12 6.25 -4.30
N MET A 115 -19.64 7.37 -4.80
CA MET A 115 -18.80 8.48 -5.21
C MET A 115 -18.25 9.17 -3.96
N LEU A 116 -16.95 9.45 -3.93
CA LEU A 116 -16.30 10.19 -2.84
C LEU A 116 -16.92 11.59 -2.66
N PRO A 117 -17.01 12.11 -1.43
CA PRO A 117 -17.38 13.50 -1.19
C PRO A 117 -16.23 14.44 -1.53
N TRP A 118 -16.54 15.74 -1.55
CA TRP A 118 -15.60 16.83 -1.78
C TRP A 118 -15.54 17.73 -0.55
N ALA A 119 -14.50 18.54 -0.48
CA ALA A 119 -14.49 19.71 0.39
C ALA A 119 -15.19 20.89 -0.29
N ALA A 120 -15.89 21.70 0.49
CA ALA A 120 -16.44 22.96 0.01
C ALA A 120 -15.30 23.88 -0.49
N SER A 121 -15.47 24.43 -1.68
CA SER A 121 -14.45 25.23 -2.38
C SER A 121 -15.02 26.41 -3.13
N GLY A 122 -16.33 26.44 -3.38
CA GLY A 122 -17.01 27.54 -4.05
C GLY A 122 -16.67 27.71 -5.55
N THR A 123 -15.86 26.81 -6.13
CA THR A 123 -15.48 26.85 -7.56
C THR A 123 -15.31 25.44 -8.12
N GLY A 124 -15.54 25.25 -9.43
CA GLY A 124 -15.29 23.97 -10.11
C GLY A 124 -16.40 22.92 -9.96
N LEU A 125 -16.07 21.75 -9.39
CA LEU A 125 -16.96 20.59 -9.27
C LEU A 125 -17.97 20.71 -8.11
N ASP A 126 -17.73 21.62 -7.18
CA ASP A 126 -18.60 21.98 -6.06
C ASP A 126 -19.74 22.90 -6.54
N THR A 127 -20.68 22.33 -7.31
CA THR A 127 -21.92 23.03 -7.67
C THR A 127 -23.12 22.29 -7.06
N PRO A 128 -24.23 22.99 -6.73
CA PRO A 128 -25.44 22.33 -6.22
C PRO A 128 -25.94 21.21 -7.14
N ALA A 129 -25.78 21.36 -8.46
CA ALA A 129 -26.16 20.34 -9.44
C ALA A 129 -25.28 19.08 -9.35
N ASN A 130 -23.97 19.24 -9.14
CA ASN A 130 -23.06 18.12 -8.95
C ASN A 130 -23.31 17.45 -7.59
N VAL A 131 -23.54 18.22 -6.51
CA VAL A 131 -23.93 17.70 -5.18
C VAL A 131 -25.17 16.82 -5.29
N ALA A 132 -26.23 17.32 -5.92
CA ALA A 132 -27.45 16.56 -6.13
C ALA A 132 -27.22 15.29 -6.97
N SER A 133 -26.38 15.37 -7.99
CA SER A 133 -26.07 14.21 -8.85
C SER A 133 -25.25 13.16 -8.12
N ARG A 134 -24.28 13.56 -7.29
CA ARG A 134 -23.55 12.65 -6.40
C ARG A 134 -24.52 11.94 -5.46
N MET A 135 -25.44 12.65 -4.83
CA MET A 135 -26.44 12.06 -3.94
C MET A 135 -27.31 11.03 -4.67
N ARG A 136 -27.78 11.34 -5.88
CA ARG A 136 -28.52 10.38 -6.72
C ARG A 136 -27.69 9.13 -7.01
N ILE A 137 -26.45 9.31 -7.48
CA ILE A 137 -25.55 8.20 -7.81
C ILE A 137 -25.32 7.32 -6.58
N ASN A 138 -24.97 7.92 -5.43
CA ASN A 138 -24.74 7.16 -4.20
C ASN A 138 -25.98 6.41 -3.73
N THR A 139 -27.15 7.04 -3.85
CA THR A 139 -28.44 6.40 -3.53
C THR A 139 -28.72 5.20 -4.42
N ALA A 140 -28.51 5.35 -5.73
CA ALA A 140 -28.69 4.25 -6.68
C ALA A 140 -27.75 3.09 -6.42
N LEU A 141 -26.47 3.36 -6.10
CA LEU A 141 -25.49 2.32 -5.80
C LEU A 141 -25.77 1.59 -4.49
N ARG A 142 -26.24 2.31 -3.46
CA ARG A 142 -26.72 1.71 -2.21
C ARG A 142 -27.89 0.76 -2.46
N ALA A 143 -28.89 1.23 -3.22
CA ALA A 143 -30.06 0.43 -3.56
C ALA A 143 -29.68 -0.80 -4.40
N TRP A 144 -28.81 -0.63 -5.40
CA TRP A 144 -28.32 -1.72 -6.22
C TRP A 144 -27.59 -2.79 -5.39
N ALA A 145 -26.64 -2.38 -4.53
CA ALA A 145 -25.90 -3.29 -3.67
C ALA A 145 -26.81 -4.10 -2.74
N ALA A 146 -27.83 -3.44 -2.17
CA ALA A 146 -28.85 -4.11 -1.36
C ALA A 146 -29.68 -5.11 -2.18
N SER A 147 -30.02 -4.78 -3.43
CA SER A 147 -30.85 -5.63 -4.30
C SER A 147 -30.15 -6.92 -4.76
N VAL A 148 -28.83 -6.87 -5.03
CA VAL A 148 -28.06 -8.04 -5.48
C VAL A 148 -27.64 -8.95 -4.33
N GLY A 149 -27.56 -8.39 -3.13
CA GLY A 149 -27.27 -9.12 -1.89
C GLY A 149 -25.77 -9.38 -1.62
N PRO A 150 -25.43 -9.70 -0.36
CA PRO A 150 -24.06 -9.81 0.13
C PRO A 150 -23.27 -10.99 -0.45
N THR A 151 -23.93 -11.94 -1.10
CA THR A 151 -23.28 -13.08 -1.77
C THR A 151 -22.66 -12.71 -3.12
N LYS A 152 -23.05 -11.57 -3.70
CA LYS A 152 -22.57 -11.10 -5.01
C LYS A 152 -21.84 -9.78 -4.95
N ALA A 153 -22.27 -8.89 -4.04
CA ALA A 153 -21.63 -7.59 -3.91
C ALA A 153 -21.60 -7.10 -2.46
N LEU A 154 -20.62 -6.24 -2.18
CA LEU A 154 -20.51 -5.50 -0.93
C LEU A 154 -20.42 -4.01 -1.23
N LEU A 155 -21.21 -3.23 -0.51
CA LEU A 155 -21.13 -1.77 -0.54
C LEU A 155 -19.90 -1.29 0.26
N LEU A 156 -19.14 -0.39 -0.37
CA LEU A 156 -18.14 0.48 0.24
C LEU A 156 -18.72 1.90 0.25
N ASP A 157 -19.41 2.27 1.32
CA ASP A 157 -20.00 3.61 1.43
C ASP A 157 -18.98 4.62 1.96
N TRP A 158 -18.41 5.43 1.06
CA TRP A 158 -17.40 6.42 1.42
C TRP A 158 -17.92 7.62 2.21
N ASP A 159 -19.24 7.78 2.35
CA ASP A 159 -19.82 8.78 3.27
C ASP A 159 -19.57 8.42 4.75
N ILE A 160 -19.24 7.16 5.05
CA ILE A 160 -18.96 6.71 6.42
C ILE A 160 -17.60 7.21 6.93
N PRO A 161 -16.47 6.97 6.24
CA PRO A 161 -15.17 7.52 6.65
C PRO A 161 -15.05 9.04 6.47
N PHE A 162 -15.94 9.65 5.68
CA PHE A 162 -16.03 11.09 5.46
C PHE A 162 -17.40 11.63 5.88
N PRO A 163 -17.63 11.86 7.19
CA PRO A 163 -18.86 12.46 7.65
C PRO A 163 -19.11 13.78 6.93
N LEU A 164 -20.32 13.91 6.38
CA LEU A 164 -20.73 15.09 5.64
C LEU A 164 -21.35 16.12 6.59
N ASP A 165 -21.17 17.39 6.29
CA ASP A 165 -21.90 18.48 6.91
C ASP A 165 -23.35 18.58 6.38
N GLY A 166 -24.13 19.53 6.90
CA GLY A 166 -25.51 19.76 6.46
C GLY A 166 -25.67 20.18 4.99
N SER A 167 -24.57 20.48 4.30
CA SER A 167 -24.53 20.83 2.88
C SER A 167 -23.94 19.71 2.00
N ASN A 168 -23.71 18.52 2.57
CA ASN A 168 -23.13 17.35 1.92
C ASN A 168 -21.63 17.46 1.54
N TYR A 169 -20.86 18.28 2.25
CA TYR A 169 -19.40 18.35 2.09
C TYR A 169 -18.67 17.65 3.22
N ALA A 170 -17.51 17.08 2.89
CA ALA A 170 -16.57 16.57 3.89
C ALA A 170 -15.60 17.69 4.32
N SER A 171 -15.01 17.57 5.52
CA SER A 171 -14.00 18.52 5.99
C SER A 171 -12.81 18.58 5.03
N SER A 172 -12.34 19.80 4.73
CA SER A 172 -11.15 20.06 3.91
C SER A 172 -9.88 19.44 4.46
N ASP A 173 -9.82 19.14 5.77
CA ASP A 173 -8.67 18.49 6.40
C ASP A 173 -8.40 17.08 5.86
N ASN A 174 -9.35 16.50 5.14
CA ASN A 174 -9.22 15.17 4.52
C ASN A 174 -8.62 15.20 3.11
N PHE A 175 -8.43 16.37 2.53
CA PHE A 175 -8.06 16.55 1.12
C PHE A 175 -6.79 17.41 1.00
N TYR A 176 -6.00 17.23 -0.05
CA TYR A 176 -4.85 18.11 -0.34
C TYR A 176 -5.20 19.19 -1.37
N ASP A 177 -6.29 18.98 -2.09
CA ASP A 177 -7.06 19.99 -2.79
C ASP A 177 -8.53 19.86 -2.32
N THR A 178 -9.52 20.11 -3.18
CA THR A 178 -10.94 20.06 -2.79
C THR A 178 -11.60 18.73 -3.13
N LEU A 179 -10.88 17.80 -3.75
CA LEU A 179 -11.40 16.57 -4.35
C LEU A 179 -10.61 15.31 -3.95
N HIS A 180 -9.30 15.41 -3.96
CA HIS A 180 -8.39 14.28 -3.82
C HIS A 180 -7.98 14.13 -2.36
N PRO A 181 -8.23 12.94 -1.76
CA PRO A 181 -7.86 12.70 -0.38
C PRO A 181 -6.38 12.94 -0.15
N ASN A 182 -6.07 13.66 0.93
CA ASN A 182 -4.72 13.69 1.48
C ASN A 182 -4.45 12.42 2.29
N SER A 183 -3.32 12.44 2.98
CA SER A 183 -2.87 11.36 3.82
C SER A 183 -3.90 10.88 4.85
N LEU A 184 -4.51 11.82 5.57
CA LEU A 184 -5.55 11.53 6.55
C LEU A 184 -6.78 10.91 5.89
N GLY A 185 -7.25 11.50 4.80
CA GLY A 185 -8.45 11.02 4.11
C GLY A 185 -8.27 9.63 3.51
N ALA A 186 -7.13 9.38 2.86
CA ALA A 186 -6.81 8.06 2.30
C ALA A 186 -6.69 6.99 3.40
N ALA A 187 -6.20 7.33 4.61
CA ALA A 187 -6.11 6.38 5.72
C ALA A 187 -7.50 5.97 6.21
N ARG A 188 -8.42 6.94 6.33
CA ARG A 188 -9.82 6.67 6.73
C ARG A 188 -10.53 5.75 5.74
N LEU A 189 -10.40 6.04 4.43
CA LEU A 189 -10.95 5.19 3.37
C LEU A 189 -10.43 3.76 3.46
N SER A 190 -9.14 3.62 3.72
CA SER A 190 -8.48 2.32 3.73
C SER A 190 -8.83 1.49 4.95
N LEU A 191 -8.92 2.11 6.13
CA LEU A 191 -9.43 1.47 7.35
C LEU A 191 -10.86 0.94 7.14
N TYR A 192 -11.70 1.77 6.53
CA TYR A 192 -13.06 1.39 6.23
C TYR A 192 -13.09 0.24 5.20
N LEU A 193 -12.37 0.34 4.08
CA LEU A 193 -12.25 -0.72 3.09
C LEU A 193 -11.83 -2.06 3.74
N ASN A 194 -10.84 -2.06 4.62
CA ASN A 194 -10.44 -3.27 5.32
C ASN A 194 -11.53 -3.84 6.22
N SER A 195 -12.26 -3.00 6.95
CA SER A 195 -13.41 -3.46 7.74
C SER A 195 -14.50 -4.13 6.88
N ARG A 196 -14.61 -3.75 5.61
CA ARG A 196 -15.55 -4.35 4.65
C ARG A 196 -15.01 -5.65 4.07
N LEU A 197 -13.73 -5.70 3.73
CA LEU A 197 -13.04 -6.90 3.27
C LEU A 197 -13.06 -8.02 4.33
N ASP A 198 -13.07 -7.66 5.62
CA ASP A 198 -13.24 -8.60 6.73
C ASP A 198 -14.52 -9.43 6.67
N LEU A 199 -15.56 -8.95 5.98
CA LEU A 199 -16.85 -9.63 5.88
C LEU A 199 -16.88 -10.72 4.82
N ILE A 200 -15.96 -10.67 3.86
CA ILE A 200 -15.99 -11.52 2.66
C ILE A 200 -14.74 -12.37 2.49
N LEU A 201 -13.68 -12.07 3.24
CA LEU A 201 -12.45 -12.84 3.26
C LEU A 201 -12.22 -13.40 4.65
N PRO A 202 -11.77 -14.67 4.75
CA PRO A 202 -11.41 -15.26 6.03
C PRO A 202 -10.39 -14.36 6.75
N SER A 203 -10.43 -14.37 8.09
CA SER A 203 -9.53 -13.61 8.96
C SER A 203 -8.07 -14.05 8.89
N ASP A 204 -7.77 -15.05 8.07
CA ASP A 204 -6.43 -15.57 7.91
C ASP A 204 -5.58 -14.62 7.06
N ASN A 205 -4.35 -14.39 7.51
CA ASN A 205 -3.37 -13.62 6.77
C ASN A 205 -2.99 -14.40 5.51
N GLN A 206 -3.55 -14.06 4.35
CA GLN A 206 -3.23 -14.74 3.09
C GLN A 206 -1.77 -14.54 2.64
N LEU A 207 -1.07 -13.58 3.24
CA LEU A 207 0.39 -13.45 3.11
C LEU A 207 1.15 -14.61 3.77
N LEU A 208 0.62 -15.20 4.85
CA LEU A 208 1.23 -16.31 5.60
C LEU A 208 0.92 -17.69 5.02
N THR A 209 -0.09 -17.82 4.15
CA THR A 209 -0.46 -19.10 3.53
C THR A 209 0.35 -19.41 2.27
N ARG A 210 1.37 -18.60 1.95
CA ARG A 210 2.33 -18.93 0.90
C ARG A 210 3.09 -20.20 1.30
N THR A 211 2.75 -21.30 0.64
CA THR A 211 3.37 -22.62 0.82
C THR A 211 4.79 -22.70 0.25
N ALA A 212 5.21 -21.67 -0.49
CA ALA A 212 6.56 -21.58 -1.02
C ALA A 212 7.59 -21.51 0.13
N PRO A 213 8.63 -22.38 0.11
CA PRO A 213 9.67 -22.39 1.13
C PRO A 213 10.28 -21.01 1.33
N ASN A 214 10.51 -20.63 2.59
CA ASN A 214 11.23 -19.41 2.89
C ASN A 214 12.69 -19.59 2.47
N LYS A 215 13.12 -18.80 1.48
CA LYS A 215 14.48 -18.85 0.94
C LYS A 215 15.45 -17.97 1.70
N GLN A 216 14.99 -17.19 2.69
CA GLN A 216 15.86 -16.33 3.50
C GLN A 216 17.00 -17.09 4.20
N PRO A 217 18.19 -16.48 4.33
CA PRO A 217 19.36 -17.17 4.88
C PRO A 217 19.21 -17.49 6.38
N ASN A 218 18.39 -16.72 7.10
CA ASN A 218 18.10 -16.95 8.53
C ASN A 218 16.68 -16.46 8.86
N PRO A 219 15.63 -17.24 8.50
CA PRO A 219 14.24 -16.81 8.60
C PRO A 219 13.71 -16.73 10.03
N THR A 220 14.43 -17.32 10.99
CA THR A 220 14.07 -17.39 12.41
C THR A 220 14.94 -16.49 13.30
N PHE A 221 15.76 -15.63 12.70
CA PHE A 221 16.60 -14.64 13.39
C PHE A 221 17.50 -15.20 14.48
N THR A 222 18.14 -16.34 14.23
CA THR A 222 19.08 -16.96 15.18
C THR A 222 20.50 -16.42 15.06
N GLY A 223 21.33 -16.61 16.10
CA GLY A 223 22.73 -16.20 16.13
C GLY A 223 22.92 -14.69 16.24
N THR A 224 24.17 -14.24 16.45
CA THR A 224 24.50 -12.82 16.71
C THR A 224 25.66 -12.30 15.87
N THR A 225 26.05 -13.02 14.81
CA THR A 225 27.17 -12.63 13.94
C THR A 225 26.77 -11.63 12.84
N GLY A 226 25.54 -11.12 12.88
CA GLY A 226 25.10 -10.03 12.02
C GLY A 226 25.86 -8.73 12.29
N THR A 227 25.75 -7.78 11.37
CA THR A 227 26.50 -6.52 11.45
C THR A 227 25.61 -5.37 11.91
N ALA A 228 25.99 -4.68 12.99
CA ALA A 228 25.50 -3.35 13.33
C ALA A 228 26.50 -2.29 12.81
N ALA A 229 26.02 -1.21 12.19
CA ALA A 229 26.89 -0.18 11.61
C ALA A 229 26.34 1.24 11.80
N GLY A 230 27.24 2.23 11.83
CA GLY A 230 26.90 3.63 12.08
C GLY A 230 26.64 3.89 13.57
N THR A 231 25.56 4.60 13.89
CA THR A 231 25.09 4.84 15.27
C THR A 231 24.29 3.67 15.87
N VAL A 232 24.32 2.51 15.20
CA VAL A 232 23.67 1.27 15.64
C VAL A 232 24.67 0.40 16.40
N SER A 233 24.24 -0.19 17.51
CA SER A 233 25.01 -1.15 18.31
C SER A 233 24.16 -2.37 18.71
N GLY A 234 24.76 -3.36 19.36
CA GLY A 234 24.04 -4.52 19.93
C GLY A 234 24.03 -5.78 19.06
N GLN A 235 23.06 -6.66 19.29
CA GLN A 235 22.97 -7.99 18.68
C GLN A 235 22.11 -7.96 17.42
N VAL A 236 22.69 -8.32 16.27
CA VAL A 236 21.99 -8.46 14.99
C VAL A 236 22.03 -9.94 14.57
N PRO A 237 20.91 -10.52 14.08
CA PRO A 237 20.90 -11.92 13.70
C PRO A 237 21.91 -12.23 12.61
N SER A 238 22.51 -13.42 12.67
CA SER A 238 23.46 -13.88 11.66
C SER A 238 22.88 -13.77 10.25
N GLY A 239 23.67 -13.28 9.30
CA GLY A 239 23.26 -13.10 7.90
C GLY A 239 22.53 -11.79 7.59
N TYR A 240 22.27 -10.94 8.58
CA TYR A 240 21.66 -9.61 8.38
C TYR A 240 22.59 -8.47 8.78
N ARG A 241 22.22 -7.27 8.33
CA ARG A 241 22.87 -6.02 8.68
C ARG A 241 21.84 -4.96 9.07
N LEU A 242 22.08 -4.25 10.16
CA LEU A 242 21.31 -3.10 10.62
C LEU A 242 22.19 -1.84 10.60
N ILE A 243 21.75 -0.80 9.89
CA ILE A 243 22.54 0.40 9.63
C ILE A 243 21.68 1.63 9.91
N ASN A 244 22.27 2.67 10.50
CA ASN A 244 21.71 4.02 10.42
C ASN A 244 21.88 4.54 8.97
N ALA A 245 20.76 4.83 8.31
CA ALA A 245 20.70 5.18 6.89
C ALA A 245 20.53 6.68 6.64
N SER A 246 19.96 7.41 7.61
CA SER A 246 19.80 8.86 7.58
C SER A 246 19.64 9.42 9.00
N GLY A 247 20.01 10.68 9.19
CA GLY A 247 20.03 11.33 10.51
C GLY A 247 21.20 10.87 11.38
N THR A 248 21.77 11.77 12.19
CA THR A 248 22.98 11.47 13.00
C THR A 248 22.76 11.72 14.49
N VAL A 249 21.51 11.92 14.91
CA VAL A 249 21.20 12.29 16.28
C VAL A 249 21.06 11.03 17.11
N SER A 250 20.08 10.17 16.90
CA SER A 250 19.82 9.04 17.81
C SER A 250 20.86 7.92 17.75
N THR A 251 20.92 7.18 18.85
CA THR A 251 21.60 5.87 18.92
C THR A 251 20.56 4.77 18.90
N ALA A 252 20.80 3.70 18.16
CA ALA A 252 19.93 2.53 18.14
C ALA A 252 20.65 1.32 18.72
N VAL A 253 19.96 0.60 19.61
CA VAL A 253 20.47 -0.63 20.20
C VAL A 253 19.61 -1.78 19.70
N ALA A 254 20.25 -2.74 19.04
CA ALA A 254 19.66 -3.99 18.60
C ALA A 254 19.78 -5.07 19.68
N SER A 255 18.73 -5.85 19.86
CA SER A 255 18.72 -7.03 20.72
C SER A 255 17.83 -8.12 20.12
N LEU A 256 17.96 -9.35 20.63
CA LEU A 256 17.15 -10.49 20.19
C LEU A 256 16.24 -10.97 21.33
N GLU A 257 14.97 -11.18 21.01
CA GLU A 257 13.97 -11.69 21.94
C GLU A 257 13.44 -13.04 21.44
N ALA A 258 13.17 -14.00 22.32
CA ALA A 258 12.58 -15.27 21.91
C ALA A 258 11.19 -15.08 21.27
N ASN A 259 10.92 -15.81 20.19
CA ASN A 259 9.66 -15.76 19.47
C ASN A 259 9.10 -17.18 19.30
N ALA A 260 8.21 -17.56 20.23
CA ALA A 260 7.57 -18.87 20.21
C ALA A 260 6.75 -19.12 18.93
N ALA A 261 6.21 -18.07 18.31
CA ALA A 261 5.38 -18.18 17.12
C ALA A 261 6.17 -18.49 15.83
N THR A 262 7.50 -18.43 15.89
CA THR A 262 8.42 -18.82 14.79
C THR A 262 9.33 -19.97 15.18
N GLY A 263 9.34 -20.38 16.46
CA GLY A 263 10.36 -21.27 17.01
C GLY A 263 11.77 -20.64 17.05
N GLY A 264 11.87 -19.32 16.84
CA GLY A 264 13.11 -18.57 16.70
C GLY A 264 13.17 -17.35 17.61
N GLN A 265 13.66 -16.24 17.07
CA GLN A 265 13.78 -14.95 17.75
C GLN A 265 13.11 -13.83 16.93
N SER A 266 12.95 -12.67 17.55
CA SER A 266 12.60 -11.39 16.94
C SER A 266 13.77 -10.43 17.13
N LEU A 267 14.05 -9.60 16.11
CA LEU A 267 14.99 -8.49 16.24
C LEU A 267 14.27 -7.29 16.85
N VAL A 268 14.75 -6.82 17.99
CA VAL A 268 14.26 -5.64 18.69
C VAL A 268 15.23 -4.49 18.45
N ILE A 269 14.71 -3.33 18.07
CA ILE A 269 15.47 -2.12 17.79
C ILE A 269 14.93 -1.04 18.71
N THR A 270 15.72 -0.64 19.70
CA THR A 270 15.38 0.47 20.61
C THR A 270 16.18 1.69 20.21
N VAL A 271 15.47 2.73 19.76
CA VAL A 271 16.06 4.00 19.38
C VAL A 271 15.99 4.96 20.57
N GLN A 272 17.16 5.46 20.95
CA GLN A 272 17.37 6.41 22.03
C GLN A 272 17.60 7.80 21.45
N PRO A 273 16.64 8.71 21.56
CA PRO A 273 16.80 10.06 21.06
C PRO A 273 17.81 10.84 21.91
N VAL A 274 18.78 11.49 21.27
CA VAL A 274 19.76 12.33 21.97
C VAL A 274 19.68 13.78 21.48
N SER A 275 18.67 14.51 21.96
CA SER A 275 18.50 15.96 21.79
C SER A 275 18.94 16.54 20.43
N GLY A 276 17.99 16.73 19.51
CA GLY A 276 18.26 17.39 18.23
C GLY A 276 17.03 18.03 17.60
N SER A 277 17.26 18.90 16.62
CA SER A 277 16.20 19.57 15.83
C SER A 277 15.95 18.89 14.47
N ILE A 278 16.41 17.66 14.28
CA ILE A 278 16.24 16.95 13.01
C ILE A 278 14.78 16.53 12.81
N ALA A 279 14.32 16.61 11.57
CA ALA A 279 12.95 16.24 11.21
C ALA A 279 12.77 14.72 11.11
N GLU A 280 13.86 13.95 10.95
CA GLU A 280 13.83 12.55 10.54
C GLU A 280 15.10 11.79 10.95
N GLU A 281 14.92 10.53 11.34
CA GLU A 281 15.99 9.52 11.42
C GLU A 281 15.56 8.20 10.76
N GLY A 282 16.50 7.52 10.10
CA GLY A 282 16.22 6.33 9.31
C GLY A 282 17.19 5.18 9.60
N PHE A 283 16.66 3.96 9.65
CA PHE A 283 17.41 2.72 9.84
C PHE A 283 17.07 1.71 8.74
N ASN A 284 18.07 1.01 8.22
CA ASN A 284 17.87 -0.04 7.24
C ASN A 284 18.27 -1.40 7.84
N PHE A 285 17.33 -2.34 7.84
CA PHE A 285 17.58 -3.76 8.10
C PHE A 285 17.65 -4.51 6.77
N THR A 286 18.79 -5.17 6.48
CA THR A 286 19.13 -5.61 5.11
C THR A 286 19.76 -6.99 5.06
N TYR A 287 19.61 -7.65 3.90
CA TYR A 287 20.35 -8.84 3.47
C TYR A 287 20.53 -8.85 1.94
N GLY A 288 21.36 -9.75 1.43
CA GLY A 288 21.76 -9.87 0.02
C GLY A 288 22.93 -8.97 -0.42
N THR A 289 23.22 -7.90 0.32
CA THR A 289 24.34 -6.97 0.03
C THR A 289 25.69 -7.47 0.54
N ALA A 290 26.80 -6.83 0.12
CA ALA A 290 28.15 -7.17 0.57
C ALA A 290 28.24 -7.22 2.11
N GLY A 291 28.66 -8.38 2.65
CA GLY A 291 28.71 -8.66 4.09
C GLY A 291 27.51 -9.43 4.64
N THR A 292 26.56 -9.84 3.80
CA THR A 292 25.42 -10.71 4.18
C THR A 292 25.43 -12.01 3.38
N ILE A 293 24.61 -12.98 3.77
CA ILE A 293 24.56 -14.30 3.11
C ILE A 293 23.77 -14.16 1.79
N PRO A 294 24.34 -14.55 0.64
CA PRO A 294 23.61 -14.57 -0.63
C PRO A 294 22.40 -15.50 -0.58
N VAL A 295 21.36 -15.19 -1.36
CA VAL A 295 20.15 -16.01 -1.43
C VAL A 295 20.04 -16.64 -2.82
N SER A 296 20.50 -17.90 -2.94
CA SER A 296 20.56 -18.62 -4.21
C SER A 296 19.20 -19.17 -4.68
N ASP A 297 19.17 -19.73 -5.89
CA ASP A 297 18.03 -20.42 -6.52
C ASP A 297 16.82 -19.55 -6.89
N MET A 298 17.05 -18.24 -7.08
CA MET A 298 16.01 -17.29 -7.47
C MET A 298 16.28 -16.57 -8.80
N ALA A 299 17.42 -16.84 -9.44
CA ALA A 299 17.77 -16.27 -10.73
C ALA A 299 16.73 -16.62 -11.80
N GLY A 300 16.36 -15.64 -12.63
CA GLY A 300 15.40 -15.79 -13.73
C GLY A 300 13.94 -15.97 -13.28
N GLN A 301 13.64 -15.78 -11.99
CA GLN A 301 12.31 -16.02 -11.41
C GLN A 301 11.74 -14.74 -10.80
N TYR A 302 10.41 -14.68 -10.71
CA TYR A 302 9.74 -13.65 -9.93
C TYR A 302 9.87 -13.95 -8.43
N VAL A 303 10.28 -12.96 -7.66
CA VAL A 303 10.53 -13.06 -6.22
C VAL A 303 9.78 -11.97 -5.50
N ALA A 304 9.25 -12.28 -4.32
CA ALA A 304 8.71 -11.26 -3.41
C ALA A 304 9.24 -11.50 -2.01
N THR A 305 9.26 -10.45 -1.20
CA THR A 305 9.60 -10.52 0.23
C THR A 305 8.47 -9.97 1.07
N TYR A 306 8.34 -10.43 2.32
CA TYR A 306 7.53 -9.74 3.32
C TYR A 306 8.22 -9.69 4.68
N PHE A 307 7.83 -8.71 5.49
CA PHE A 307 8.27 -8.49 6.87
C PHE A 307 7.05 -8.36 7.79
N GLU A 308 7.15 -8.90 9.01
CA GLU A 308 6.25 -8.59 10.11
C GLU A 308 6.97 -7.66 11.09
N VAL A 309 6.45 -6.45 11.28
CA VAL A 309 7.10 -5.37 12.05
C VAL A 309 6.14 -4.81 13.09
N GLU A 310 6.40 -5.05 14.37
CA GLU A 310 5.68 -4.45 15.48
C GLU A 310 6.24 -3.06 15.81
N VAL A 311 5.36 -2.08 15.97
CA VAL A 311 5.71 -0.73 16.40
C VAL A 311 4.96 -0.36 17.68
N PRO A 312 5.51 0.54 18.51
CA PRO A 312 4.88 0.94 19.76
C PRO A 312 3.79 1.99 19.51
N ALA A 313 3.02 2.30 20.56
CA ALA A 313 2.09 3.42 20.56
C ALA A 313 2.86 4.75 20.56
N SER A 314 3.22 5.22 19.37
CA SER A 314 3.96 6.45 19.15
C SER A 314 3.49 7.09 17.86
N PRO A 315 3.24 8.41 17.82
CA PRO A 315 2.88 9.12 16.59
C PRO A 315 4.12 9.47 15.74
N TYR A 316 5.31 9.07 16.18
CA TYR A 316 6.57 9.46 15.54
C TYR A 316 7.16 8.36 14.66
N VAL A 317 6.55 7.18 14.64
CA VAL A 317 7.02 6.06 13.83
C VAL A 317 6.43 6.19 12.43
N GLY A 318 7.30 6.38 11.43
CA GLY A 318 6.91 6.26 10.04
C GLY A 318 6.54 4.82 9.72
N VAL A 319 5.65 4.63 8.75
CA VAL A 319 5.33 3.29 8.24
C VAL A 319 6.60 2.63 7.70
N PRO A 320 6.90 1.38 8.11
CA PRO A 320 8.04 0.64 7.58
C PRO A 320 7.92 0.38 6.07
N THR A 321 9.01 0.56 5.33
CA THR A 321 9.06 0.36 3.87
C THR A 321 9.99 -0.78 3.51
N ALA A 322 9.57 -1.70 2.64
CA ALA A 322 10.45 -2.74 2.10
C ALA A 322 10.90 -2.43 0.68
N TYR A 323 12.11 -2.87 0.33
CA TYR A 323 12.69 -2.76 -0.99
C TYR A 323 13.25 -4.12 -1.38
N LEU A 324 13.07 -4.49 -2.65
CA LEU A 324 13.63 -5.67 -3.28
C LEU A 324 14.36 -5.25 -4.55
N TYR A 325 15.66 -5.48 -4.61
CA TYR A 325 16.52 -5.15 -5.75
C TYR A 325 17.10 -6.42 -6.34
N ASP A 326 17.29 -6.45 -7.64
CA ASP A 326 18.14 -7.44 -8.27
C ASP A 326 19.63 -7.11 -8.03
N ALA A 327 20.46 -8.08 -7.63
CA ALA A 327 21.88 -7.86 -7.42
C ALA A 327 22.58 -7.53 -8.76
N GLY A 328 22.84 -6.24 -8.97
CA GLY A 328 23.51 -5.71 -10.16
C GLY A 328 22.69 -4.70 -10.95
N SER A 329 21.41 -4.51 -10.62
CA SER A 329 20.53 -3.51 -11.23
C SER A 329 20.34 -2.29 -10.32
N THR A 330 20.26 -1.09 -10.90
CA THR A 330 19.77 0.12 -10.21
C THR A 330 18.24 0.20 -10.18
N MET A 331 17.53 -0.77 -10.77
CA MET A 331 16.08 -0.76 -10.82
C MET A 331 15.50 -1.23 -9.49
N GLU A 332 14.89 -0.28 -8.78
CA GLU A 332 14.22 -0.51 -7.51
C GLU A 332 12.79 -1.01 -7.76
N ALA A 333 12.48 -2.21 -7.28
CA ALA A 333 11.09 -2.53 -6.99
C ALA A 333 10.83 -2.20 -5.53
N ARG A 334 9.87 -1.31 -5.35
CA ARG A 334 9.47 -0.82 -4.05
C ARG A 334 8.29 -1.67 -3.60
N ALA A 335 8.25 -1.97 -2.31
CA ALA A 335 7.01 -2.42 -1.71
C ALA A 335 6.04 -1.26 -1.47
N LEU A 336 6.60 -0.09 -1.14
CA LEU A 336 5.94 0.83 -0.22
C LEU A 336 6.70 2.14 0.05
N ASP A 337 7.05 2.97 -0.94
CA ASP A 337 7.70 4.25 -0.59
C ASP A 337 6.68 5.32 -0.20
N LEU A 338 6.46 5.43 1.11
CA LEU A 338 5.68 6.47 1.74
C LEU A 338 6.35 7.85 1.74
N ASP A 339 7.59 7.92 1.26
CA ASP A 339 8.31 9.17 1.03
C ASP A 339 7.75 9.85 -0.22
N THR A 340 6.60 10.51 -0.04
CA THR A 340 6.19 11.48 -1.04
C THR A 340 7.21 12.60 -0.99
N THR A 341 7.79 12.91 -2.16
CA THR A 341 8.85 13.90 -2.45
C THR A 341 8.59 15.34 -1.94
N TYR A 342 7.60 15.58 -1.06
CA TYR A 342 7.24 16.88 -0.52
C TYR A 342 6.75 16.78 0.94
N GLY A 343 7.68 16.56 1.86
CA GLY A 343 7.65 17.13 3.22
C GLY A 343 6.55 16.72 4.21
N ASN A 344 5.56 15.91 3.83
CA ASN A 344 4.51 15.41 4.72
C ASN A 344 4.35 13.90 4.57
N SER A 345 5.34 13.16 5.10
CA SER A 345 5.31 11.71 5.23
C SER A 345 4.37 11.28 6.37
N SER A 346 3.63 10.19 6.16
CA SER A 346 2.62 9.65 7.05
C SER A 346 3.22 9.18 8.37
N LYS A 347 2.96 9.93 9.44
CA LYS A 347 3.14 9.49 10.81
C LYS A 347 2.19 8.32 11.10
N SER A 348 2.59 7.36 11.92
CA SER A 348 1.65 6.42 12.54
C SER A 348 0.56 7.20 13.29
N ASP A 349 -0.63 6.62 13.40
CA ASP A 349 -1.77 7.23 14.13
C ASP A 349 -1.59 7.26 15.66
N GLY A 350 -0.38 7.00 16.18
CA GLY A 350 -0.09 6.97 17.60
C GLY A 350 -0.42 5.65 18.31
N SER A 351 -1.04 4.67 17.65
CA SER A 351 -1.39 3.38 18.26
C SER A 351 -0.33 2.30 18.04
N ALA A 352 -0.19 1.41 19.03
CA ALA A 352 0.65 0.21 18.89
C ALA A 352 0.03 -0.74 17.86
N LYS A 353 0.85 -1.26 16.95
CA LYS A 353 0.37 -2.14 15.87
C LYS A 353 1.49 -2.98 15.28
N THR A 354 1.10 -4.06 14.60
CA THR A 354 2.02 -4.86 13.78
C THR A 354 1.76 -4.56 12.31
N PHE A 355 2.75 -4.02 11.60
CA PHE A 355 2.78 -3.90 10.16
C PHE A 355 3.16 -5.23 9.51
N TRP A 356 2.55 -5.53 8.38
CA TRP A 356 3.09 -6.52 7.46
C TRP A 356 3.37 -5.86 6.14
N VAL A 357 4.64 -5.87 5.76
CA VAL A 357 5.14 -5.11 4.61
C VAL A 357 5.58 -6.12 3.57
N ALA A 358 5.01 -6.08 2.37
CA ALA A 358 5.34 -7.00 1.29
C ALA A 358 5.79 -6.24 0.04
N THR A 359 6.82 -6.73 -0.65
CA THR A 359 7.22 -6.17 -1.95
C THR A 359 6.40 -6.75 -3.07
N ASP A 360 6.35 -5.99 -4.17
CA ASP A 360 5.96 -6.52 -5.46
C ASP A 360 6.82 -7.71 -5.87
N PRO A 361 6.27 -8.60 -6.71
CA PRO A 361 7.07 -9.56 -7.45
C PRO A 361 8.11 -8.87 -8.35
N VAL A 362 9.37 -9.24 -8.20
CA VAL A 362 10.49 -8.75 -8.98
C VAL A 362 11.09 -9.88 -9.77
N LEU A 363 11.24 -9.70 -11.07
CA LEU A 363 12.04 -10.62 -11.87
C LEU A 363 13.51 -10.43 -11.52
N VAL A 364 14.11 -11.42 -10.85
CA VAL A 364 15.54 -11.46 -10.55
C VAL A 364 16.28 -11.85 -11.82
N GLY A 365 17.32 -11.11 -12.18
CA GLY A 365 18.11 -11.34 -13.39
C GLY A 365 18.69 -12.76 -13.43
N ALA A 366 18.74 -13.34 -14.64
CA ALA A 366 19.23 -14.70 -14.83
C ALA A 366 20.71 -14.91 -14.43
N SER A 367 21.50 -13.82 -14.40
CA SER A 367 22.90 -13.81 -13.98
C SER A 367 23.12 -13.33 -12.53
N SER A 368 22.06 -13.09 -11.78
CA SER A 368 22.11 -12.52 -10.44
C SER A 368 22.49 -13.57 -9.39
N THR A 369 23.25 -13.17 -8.38
CA THR A 369 23.58 -14.02 -7.21
C THR A 369 22.45 -14.09 -6.19
N GLY A 370 21.33 -13.43 -6.45
CA GLY A 370 20.17 -13.35 -5.58
C GLY A 370 19.71 -11.91 -5.35
N PRO A 371 18.51 -11.71 -4.79
CA PRO A 371 18.01 -10.39 -4.50
C PRO A 371 18.71 -9.71 -3.32
N ASN A 372 18.80 -8.38 -3.37
CA ASN A 372 19.03 -7.54 -2.21
C ASN A 372 17.70 -7.11 -1.62
N VAL A 373 17.57 -7.14 -0.30
CA VAL A 373 16.37 -6.64 0.36
C VAL A 373 16.71 -5.71 1.50
N THR A 374 15.88 -4.69 1.63
CA THR A 374 15.99 -3.68 2.68
C THR A 374 14.62 -3.40 3.26
N LEU A 375 14.49 -3.53 4.58
CA LEU A 375 13.42 -2.90 5.34
C LEU A 375 13.95 -1.58 5.91
N ARG A 376 13.34 -0.46 5.51
CA ARG A 376 13.61 0.87 6.03
C ARG A 376 12.59 1.22 7.10
N LEU A 377 13.12 1.61 8.26
CA LEU A 377 12.40 2.10 9.42
C LEU A 377 12.71 3.59 9.56
N ARG A 378 11.70 4.39 9.87
CA ARG A 378 11.81 5.84 9.93
C ARG A 378 11.18 6.37 11.21
N LEU A 379 11.86 7.27 11.89
CA LEU A 379 11.33 8.09 12.98
C LEU A 379 11.21 9.53 12.47
N ARG A 380 10.14 10.22 12.85
CA ARG A 380 9.73 11.51 12.27
C ARG A 380 9.23 12.48 13.34
N GLY A 381 9.55 13.75 13.16
CA GLY A 381 9.13 14.84 14.05
C GLY A 381 10.23 15.20 15.04
N ALA A 382 10.55 16.49 15.16
CA ALA A 382 11.57 16.97 16.07
C ALA A 382 11.26 16.64 17.53
N GLU A 383 9.98 16.47 17.87
CA GLU A 383 9.51 16.10 19.20
C GLU A 383 9.93 14.69 19.60
N ALA A 384 10.07 13.78 18.62
CA ALA A 384 10.59 12.43 18.84
C ALA A 384 12.05 12.44 19.31
N PHE A 385 12.77 13.52 18.99
CA PHE A 385 14.20 13.69 19.24
C PHE A 385 14.51 14.77 20.28
N ALA A 386 13.49 15.30 20.93
CA ALA A 386 13.65 16.28 22.01
C ALA A 386 14.37 15.64 23.21
N ALA A 387 15.12 16.46 23.95
CA ALA A 387 15.76 16.00 25.18
C ALA A 387 14.72 15.45 26.17
N GLY A 388 14.94 14.23 26.67
CA GLY A 388 14.03 13.56 27.60
C GLY A 388 12.85 12.82 26.93
N ALA A 389 12.80 12.77 25.60
CA ALA A 389 11.83 11.93 24.89
C ALA A 389 12.01 10.44 25.26
N ALA A 390 10.90 9.72 25.34
CA ALA A 390 10.91 8.30 25.65
C ALA A 390 11.56 7.48 24.50
N PRO A 391 12.26 6.38 24.80
CA PRO A 391 12.80 5.50 23.78
C PRO A 391 11.68 4.90 22.91
N ILE A 392 11.95 4.74 21.62
CA ILE A 392 11.03 4.10 20.68
C ILE A 392 11.55 2.70 20.35
N THR A 393 10.75 1.68 20.63
CA THR A 393 11.13 0.27 20.40
C THR A 393 10.30 -0.33 19.27
N ILE A 394 10.96 -0.76 18.19
CA ILE A 394 10.38 -1.43 17.02
C ILE A 394 10.86 -2.89 17.03
N LYS A 395 10.00 -3.85 16.69
CA LYS A 395 10.38 -5.27 16.59
C LYS A 395 10.13 -5.83 15.20
N ILE A 396 11.12 -6.50 14.61
CA ILE A 396 10.97 -7.28 13.39
C ILE A 396 10.81 -8.73 13.82
N LYS A 397 9.61 -9.28 13.60
CA LYS A 397 9.19 -10.60 14.12
C LYS A 397 9.42 -11.73 13.14
N ARG A 398 9.21 -11.46 11.84
CA ARG A 398 9.34 -12.43 10.75
C ARG A 398 9.86 -11.75 9.49
N VAL A 399 10.59 -12.51 8.69
CA VAL A 399 10.89 -12.19 7.30
C VAL A 399 10.70 -13.43 6.45
N TRP A 400 10.17 -13.25 5.25
CA TRP A 400 10.09 -14.30 4.26
C TRP A 400 10.44 -13.74 2.90
N THR A 401 11.08 -14.57 2.10
CA THR A 401 11.31 -14.28 0.69
C THR A 401 11.27 -15.58 -0.05
N GLY A 402 10.69 -15.54 -1.24
CA GLY A 402 10.60 -16.72 -2.06
C GLY A 402 10.10 -16.41 -3.44
N VAL A 403 10.22 -17.43 -4.28
CA VAL A 403 9.72 -17.42 -5.64
C VAL A 403 8.20 -17.34 -5.61
N VAL A 404 7.66 -16.51 -6.48
CA VAL A 404 6.24 -16.39 -6.76
C VAL A 404 5.98 -16.72 -8.23
N GLY A 405 4.75 -17.11 -8.55
CA GLY A 405 4.36 -17.30 -9.94
C GLY A 405 4.50 -16.00 -10.73
N ASP A 406 4.77 -16.13 -12.03
CA ASP A 406 4.77 -15.01 -12.97
C ASP A 406 3.45 -14.23 -12.82
N PRO A 407 3.50 -12.94 -12.45
CA PRO A 407 2.29 -12.16 -12.27
C PRO A 407 1.69 -11.68 -13.60
N LYS A 408 2.43 -11.69 -14.72
CA LYS A 408 1.98 -11.17 -16.03
C LYS A 408 0.71 -11.85 -16.57
N PRO A 409 0.52 -13.18 -16.47
CA PRO A 409 -0.74 -13.81 -16.85
C PRO A 409 -1.96 -13.27 -16.09
N ARG A 410 -1.80 -12.84 -14.84
CA ARG A 410 -2.87 -12.20 -14.04
C ARG A 410 -3.13 -10.75 -14.45
N TRP A 411 -2.16 -10.14 -15.11
CA TRP A 411 -2.26 -8.77 -15.62
C TRP A 411 -2.78 -8.70 -17.05
N ASN A 412 -3.06 -9.85 -17.68
CA ASN A 412 -3.32 -9.93 -19.12
C ASN A 412 -2.16 -9.32 -19.94
N ALA A 413 -0.95 -9.45 -19.41
CA ALA A 413 0.30 -9.07 -20.05
C ALA A 413 1.02 -10.35 -20.51
N SER A 414 1.61 -10.32 -21.71
CA SER A 414 2.44 -11.40 -22.27
C SER A 414 3.89 -11.28 -21.81
#